data_AF-A0A6A6CBB7-F1
#
_entry.id   AF-A0A6A6CBB7-F1
#
_cell.length_a   1.000
_cell.length_b   1.000
_cell.length_c   1.000
_cell.angle_alpha   90.00
_cell.angle_beta   90.00
_cell.angle_gamma   90.00
#
_symmetry.space_group_name_H-M   'P 1'
#
loop_
_entity.id
_entity.type
_entity.pdbx_description
1 polymer ?
#
loop_
_entity_poly.entity_id
_entity_poly.type
_entity_poly.pdbx_seq_one_letter_code
_entity_poly.pdbx_strand_id
1 'polypeptide(L)'
;MASPRPRCNRRLSSAYSAPDKDPHDAGYAQEARENITDLLTRLQDPYGDMIRIHITDNKDGRPILLQRALIERVSPWLEKWVQQNMQQFGSRDLYMETGSETTRKMFLFCVVKRRVPRMEELELREDGGQEYQGSLIRVWTYAAETGIAEVQDAVMRRFWWLGGRGMGRR
;
A
#
# COMPACT_ATOMS: atom_id res chain seq x y z
N MET A 1 -40.20 41.28 56.92
CA MET A 1 -39.84 42.42 56.04
C MET A 1 -38.36 42.72 56.21
N ALA A 2 -37.53 42.99 55.23
CA ALA A 2 -37.52 42.77 53.79
C ALA A 2 -36.06 43.01 53.33
N SER A 3 -35.57 42.10 52.48
CA SER A 3 -34.47 42.22 51.50
C SER A 3 -33.10 42.78 51.90
N PRO A 4 -32.08 41.91 52.00
CA PRO A 4 -30.71 42.20 51.56
C PRO A 4 -30.60 42.06 50.03
N ARG A 5 -29.83 42.95 49.38
CA ARG A 5 -29.38 42.74 47.99
C ARG A 5 -28.02 42.00 48.01
N PRO A 6 -27.90 40.82 47.39
CA PRO A 6 -26.61 40.33 46.93
C PRO A 6 -26.46 40.54 45.41
N ARG A 7 -25.25 40.93 45.03
CA ARG A 7 -24.78 40.98 43.64
C ARG A 7 -24.89 39.58 43.01
N CYS A 8 -25.65 39.48 41.92
CA CYS A 8 -25.62 38.31 41.04
C CYS A 8 -24.27 38.22 40.33
N ASN A 9 -23.37 37.37 40.83
CA ASN A 9 -22.34 36.73 40.02
C ASN A 9 -22.99 35.53 39.32
N ARG A 10 -23.41 35.72 38.07
CA ARG A 10 -23.88 34.61 37.23
C ARG A 10 -22.65 33.87 36.68
N ARG A 11 -22.16 32.88 37.43
CA ARG A 11 -21.41 31.76 36.83
C ARG A 11 -22.40 31.02 35.93
N LEU A 12 -22.25 31.18 34.62
CA LEU A 12 -22.87 30.29 33.64
C LEU A 12 -22.01 29.03 33.56
N SER A 13 -22.33 28.05 34.42
CA SER A 13 -22.08 26.65 34.14
C SER A 13 -23.24 26.13 33.29
N SER A 14 -23.03 26.11 31.97
CA SER A 14 -23.84 25.39 30.98
C SER A 14 -22.84 24.51 30.22
N ALA A 15 -22.73 23.24 30.60
CA ALA A 15 -23.49 22.15 30.00
C ALA A 15 -23.24 22.07 28.49
N TYR A 16 -22.50 21.01 28.12
CA TYR A 16 -22.53 20.30 26.84
C TYR A 16 -22.48 21.13 25.56
N SER A 17 -21.32 21.14 24.92
CA SER A 17 -21.16 20.65 23.55
C SER A 17 -19.66 20.50 23.29
N ALA A 18 -19.12 19.32 23.60
CA ALA A 18 -17.93 18.87 22.91
C ALA A 18 -18.30 18.78 21.43
N PRO A 19 -17.51 19.33 20.48
CA PRO A 19 -17.70 18.99 19.09
C PRO A 19 -17.50 17.48 18.98
N ASP A 20 -18.51 16.81 18.43
CA ASP A 20 -18.50 15.40 18.03
C ASP A 20 -17.11 15.03 17.54
N LYS A 21 -16.40 14.23 18.34
CA LYS A 21 -15.35 13.40 17.77
C LYS A 21 -16.11 12.42 16.90
N ASP A 22 -16.03 12.60 15.59
CA ASP A 22 -16.43 11.59 14.62
C ASP A 22 -15.97 10.22 15.14
N PRO A 23 -16.88 9.26 15.36
CA PRO A 23 -16.52 7.94 15.89
C PRO A 23 -15.72 7.08 14.89
N HIS A 24 -15.26 7.67 13.78
CA HIS A 24 -14.42 7.01 12.80
C HIS A 24 -12.91 7.17 13.04
N ASP A 25 -12.49 7.94 14.05
CA ASP A 25 -11.06 8.22 14.33
C ASP A 25 -10.54 7.55 15.62
N ALA A 26 -11.21 6.49 16.08
CA ALA A 26 -10.78 5.66 17.20
C ALA A 26 -10.82 4.18 16.78
N GLY A 27 -9.72 3.67 16.20
CA GLY A 27 -9.68 2.23 15.91
C GLY A 27 -8.64 1.74 14.91
N TYR A 28 -7.87 2.60 14.25
CA TYR A 28 -6.64 2.12 13.63
C TYR A 28 -5.59 2.05 14.72
N ALA A 29 -5.69 0.99 15.53
CA ALA A 29 -4.53 0.44 16.21
C ALA A 29 -3.40 0.51 15.19
N GLN A 30 -2.31 1.16 15.59
CA GLN A 30 -1.10 1.29 14.81
C GLN A 30 -0.51 -0.12 14.70
N GLU A 31 -1.15 -0.99 13.89
CA GLU A 31 -0.53 -2.17 13.31
C GLU A 31 0.82 -1.67 12.84
N ALA A 32 1.89 -2.20 13.42
CA ALA A 32 3.25 -1.85 13.05
C ALA A 32 3.28 -1.82 11.52
N ARG A 33 3.44 -0.63 10.94
CA ARG A 33 3.31 -0.44 9.50
C ARG A 33 4.42 -1.26 8.86
N GLU A 34 4.08 -2.46 8.41
CA GLU A 34 5.03 -3.37 7.78
C GLU A 34 5.61 -2.65 6.56
N ASN A 35 6.91 -2.38 6.60
CA ASN A 35 7.62 -1.81 5.46
C ASN A 35 7.81 -2.88 4.38
N ILE A 36 8.24 -2.48 3.19
CA ILE A 36 8.44 -3.41 2.08
C ILE A 36 9.49 -4.48 2.41
N THR A 37 10.53 -4.15 3.16
CA THR A 37 11.61 -5.07 3.52
C THR A 37 11.11 -6.15 4.48
N ASP A 38 10.31 -5.79 5.48
CA ASP A 38 9.64 -6.71 6.40
C ASP A 38 8.68 -7.63 5.63
N LEU A 39 7.90 -7.05 4.70
CA LEU A 39 7.00 -7.81 3.84
C LEU A 39 7.78 -8.83 3.00
N LEU A 40 8.85 -8.40 2.33
CA LEU A 40 9.67 -9.28 1.50
C LEU A 40 10.38 -10.34 2.33
N THR A 41 10.88 -9.99 3.51
CA THR A 41 11.51 -10.93 4.45
C THR A 41 10.50 -11.98 4.91
N ARG A 42 9.27 -11.57 5.25
CA ARG A 42 8.20 -12.52 5.62
C ARG A 42 7.80 -13.43 4.47
N LEU A 43 7.89 -12.94 3.23
CA LEU A 43 7.66 -13.74 2.04
C LEU A 43 8.88 -14.59 1.64
N GLN A 44 10.01 -14.44 2.33
CA GLN A 44 11.23 -15.22 2.14
C GLN A 44 11.43 -16.18 3.31
N ASP A 45 11.15 -17.45 3.10
CA ASP A 45 11.58 -18.52 4.00
C ASP A 45 12.76 -19.25 3.35
N PRO A 46 13.94 -19.31 4.00
CA PRO A 46 15.13 -19.95 3.44
C PRO A 46 14.99 -21.47 3.23
N TYR A 47 13.98 -22.11 3.82
CA TYR A 47 13.78 -23.57 3.75
C TYR A 47 12.67 -24.01 2.77
N GLY A 48 12.12 -23.07 1.98
CA GLY A 48 10.98 -23.32 1.11
C GLY A 48 11.28 -23.36 -0.40
N ASP A 49 10.29 -23.83 -1.16
CA ASP A 49 10.33 -23.74 -2.63
C ASP A 49 10.18 -22.28 -3.09
N MET A 50 11.21 -21.74 -3.74
CA MET A 50 11.29 -20.31 -4.08
C MET A 50 10.93 -20.04 -5.53
N ILE A 51 10.15 -18.98 -5.74
CA ILE A 51 9.83 -18.35 -7.02
C ILE A 51 10.63 -17.06 -7.12
N ARG A 52 11.22 -16.81 -8.30
CA ARG A 52 11.96 -15.59 -8.58
C ARG A 52 11.13 -14.66 -9.45
N ILE A 53 11.16 -13.37 -9.12
CA ILE A 53 10.56 -12.32 -9.93
C ILE A 53 11.66 -11.45 -10.53
N HIS A 54 11.86 -11.61 -11.83
CA HIS A 54 12.84 -10.91 -12.64
C HIS A 54 12.23 -9.70 -13.34
N ILE A 55 13.10 -8.77 -13.78
CA ILE A 55 12.72 -7.81 -14.83
C ILE A 55 13.31 -8.33 -16.13
N THR A 56 12.50 -8.40 -17.18
CA THR A 56 12.91 -8.93 -18.49
C THR A 56 14.03 -8.09 -19.11
N ASP A 57 14.03 -6.77 -18.86
CA ASP A 57 15.02 -5.82 -19.39
C ASP A 57 16.35 -5.78 -18.59
N ASN A 58 16.42 -6.41 -17.42
CA ASN A 58 17.57 -6.33 -16.52
C ASN A 58 18.00 -7.72 -16.04
N LYS A 59 18.75 -8.42 -16.87
CA LYS A 59 19.27 -9.78 -16.60
C LYS A 59 20.25 -9.82 -15.41
N ASP A 60 20.93 -8.72 -15.11
CA ASP A 60 21.85 -8.59 -13.96
C ASP A 60 21.15 -8.11 -12.68
N GLY A 61 19.86 -7.74 -12.80
CA GLY A 61 19.04 -7.31 -11.68
C GLY A 61 18.79 -8.45 -10.71
N ARG A 62 19.03 -8.20 -9.41
CA ARG A 62 18.67 -9.18 -8.37
C ARG A 62 17.16 -9.47 -8.44
N PRO A 63 16.75 -10.75 -8.51
CA PRO A 63 15.35 -11.09 -8.48
C PRO A 63 14.79 -10.86 -7.08
N ILE A 64 13.49 -10.58 -7.01
CA ILE A 64 12.77 -10.68 -5.74
C ILE A 64 12.43 -12.15 -5.53
N LEU A 65 12.88 -12.71 -4.41
CA LEU A 65 12.62 -14.09 -4.03
C LEU A 65 11.35 -14.14 -3.18
N LEU A 66 10.43 -15.04 -3.53
CA LEU A 66 9.20 -15.31 -2.80
C LEU A 66 9.01 -16.81 -2.57
N GLN A 67 8.55 -17.20 -1.39
CA GLN A 67 8.21 -18.59 -1.10
C GLN A 67 6.86 -18.94 -1.75
N ARG A 68 6.84 -20.03 -2.52
CA ARG A 68 5.65 -20.50 -3.23
C ARG A 68 4.47 -20.80 -2.31
N ALA A 69 4.73 -21.47 -1.18
CA ALA A 69 3.68 -21.82 -0.21
C ALA A 69 3.00 -20.56 0.39
N LEU A 70 3.69 -19.43 0.40
CA LEU A 70 3.11 -18.17 0.85
C LEU A 70 2.33 -17.49 -0.28
N ILE A 71 2.82 -17.57 -1.52
CA ILE A 71 2.15 -16.99 -2.71
C ILE A 71 0.70 -17.44 -2.82
N GLU A 72 0.42 -18.74 -2.71
CA GLU A 72 -0.94 -19.28 -2.77
C GLU A 72 -1.85 -18.65 -1.71
N ARG A 73 -1.32 -18.41 -0.52
CA ARG A 73 -2.06 -17.84 0.61
C ARG A 73 -2.26 -16.34 0.49
N VAL A 74 -1.30 -15.61 -0.08
CA VAL A 74 -1.36 -14.14 -0.16
C VAL A 74 -2.06 -13.62 -1.40
N SER A 75 -2.00 -14.35 -2.52
CA SER A 75 -2.62 -13.90 -3.77
C SER A 75 -2.91 -15.06 -4.73
N PRO A 76 -4.20 -15.42 -4.93
CA PRO A 76 -4.61 -16.37 -5.95
C PRO A 76 -4.18 -15.96 -7.37
N TRP A 77 -4.00 -14.66 -7.62
CA TRP A 77 -3.52 -14.17 -8.91
C TRP A 77 -2.04 -14.52 -9.14
N LEU A 78 -1.19 -14.36 -8.13
CA LEU A 78 0.23 -14.73 -8.25
C LEU A 78 0.38 -16.24 -8.54
N GLU A 79 -0.41 -17.09 -7.88
CA GLU A 79 -0.37 -18.53 -8.16
C GLU A 79 -0.83 -18.85 -9.59
N LYS A 80 -1.90 -18.20 -10.09
CA LYS A 80 -2.32 -18.35 -11.49
C LYS A 80 -1.23 -17.91 -12.46
N TRP A 81 -0.54 -16.81 -12.18
CA TRP A 81 0.54 -16.31 -13.02
C TRP A 81 1.71 -17.30 -13.07
N VAL A 82 2.09 -17.89 -11.94
CA VAL A 82 3.11 -18.96 -11.87
C VAL A 82 2.71 -20.15 -12.72
N GLN A 83 1.46 -20.60 -12.61
CA GLN A 83 0.95 -21.73 -13.40
C GLN A 83 0.95 -21.43 -14.90
N GLN A 84 0.54 -20.23 -15.30
CA GLN A 84 0.57 -19.79 -16.70
C GLN A 84 1.99 -19.74 -17.24
N ASN A 85 2.94 -19.17 -16.49
CA ASN A 85 4.34 -19.14 -16.88
C ASN A 85 4.92 -20.55 -17.01
N MET A 86 4.55 -21.46 -16.11
CA MET A 86 5.00 -22.84 -16.15
C MET A 86 4.46 -23.59 -17.37
N GLN A 87 3.22 -23.32 -17.77
CA GLN A 87 2.61 -23.89 -18.98
C GLN A 87 3.22 -23.32 -20.27
N GLN A 88 3.53 -22.03 -20.31
CA GLN A 88 4.01 -21.35 -21.52
C GLN A 88 5.52 -21.53 -21.73
N PHE A 89 6.31 -21.44 -20.66
CA PHE A 89 7.77 -21.36 -20.73
C PHE A 89 8.49 -22.50 -20.01
N GLY A 90 7.75 -23.41 -19.35
CA GLY A 90 8.35 -24.49 -18.55
C GLY A 90 9.06 -24.00 -17.29
N SER A 91 8.87 -22.72 -16.92
CA SER A 91 9.49 -22.11 -15.75
C SER A 91 8.43 -21.51 -14.83
N ARG A 92 8.66 -21.65 -13.52
CA ARG A 92 7.85 -21.01 -12.47
C ARG A 92 8.28 -19.59 -12.17
N ASP A 93 9.47 -19.19 -12.63
CA ASP A 93 9.99 -17.86 -12.39
C ASP A 93 9.19 -16.85 -13.22
N LEU A 94 8.90 -15.72 -12.60
CA LEU A 94 8.03 -14.68 -13.13
C LEU A 94 8.88 -13.55 -13.69
N TYR A 95 8.39 -12.94 -14.77
CA TYR A 95 9.10 -11.90 -15.50
C TYR A 95 8.20 -10.69 -15.68
N MET A 96 8.59 -9.56 -15.10
CA MET A 96 7.95 -8.27 -15.36
C MET A 96 8.69 -7.60 -16.52
N GLU A 97 7.97 -7.22 -17.57
CA GLU A 97 8.62 -6.70 -18.79
C GLU A 97 9.37 -5.38 -18.56
N THR A 98 8.89 -4.51 -17.67
CA THR A 98 9.52 -3.21 -17.40
C THR A 98 9.33 -2.76 -15.96
N GLY A 99 10.28 -1.95 -15.45
CA GLY A 99 10.14 -1.24 -14.17
C GLY A 99 11.42 -1.17 -13.35
N SER A 100 11.48 -0.23 -12.40
CA SER A 100 12.58 -0.19 -11.43
C SER A 100 12.39 -1.26 -10.33
N GLU A 101 13.39 -1.46 -9.48
CA GLU A 101 13.23 -2.27 -8.26
C GLU A 101 12.07 -1.76 -7.40
N THR A 102 11.92 -0.44 -7.28
CA THR A 102 10.80 0.22 -6.60
C THR A 102 9.46 -0.14 -7.23
N THR A 103 9.37 -0.19 -8.57
CA THR A 103 8.15 -0.61 -9.26
C THR A 103 7.78 -2.06 -8.92
N ARG A 104 8.74 -2.99 -8.92
CA ARG A 104 8.50 -4.40 -8.53
C ARG A 104 8.06 -4.54 -7.08
N LYS A 105 8.77 -3.86 -6.18
CA LYS A 105 8.46 -3.79 -4.75
C LYS A 105 7.04 -3.27 -4.51
N MET A 106 6.70 -2.16 -5.15
CA MET A 106 5.37 -1.56 -5.08
C MET A 106 4.29 -2.49 -5.63
N PHE A 107 4.52 -3.12 -6.79
CA PHE A 107 3.58 -4.08 -7.36
C PHE A 107 3.29 -5.23 -6.40
N LEU A 108 4.34 -5.86 -5.85
CA LEU A 108 4.20 -6.94 -4.89
C LEU A 108 3.47 -6.51 -3.63
N PHE A 109 3.79 -5.31 -3.12
CA PHE A 109 3.07 -4.75 -2.00
C PHE A 109 1.58 -4.61 -2.32
N CYS A 110 1.23 -4.04 -3.48
CA CYS A 110 -0.15 -3.89 -3.90
C CYS A 110 -0.88 -5.22 -4.00
N VAL A 111 -0.25 -6.25 -4.55
CA VAL A 111 -0.84 -7.57 -4.71
C VAL A 111 -1.07 -8.25 -3.35
N VAL A 112 -0.10 -8.16 -2.44
CA VAL A 112 -0.17 -8.85 -1.13
C VAL A 112 -1.01 -8.10 -0.11
N LYS A 113 -0.90 -6.76 -0.08
CA LYS A 113 -1.60 -5.90 0.89
C LYS A 113 -2.91 -5.33 0.38
N ARG A 114 -3.23 -5.51 -0.91
CA ARG A 114 -4.43 -4.97 -1.58
C ARG A 114 -4.59 -3.46 -1.43
N ARG A 115 -3.47 -2.75 -1.27
CA ARG A 115 -3.39 -1.29 -1.17
C ARG A 115 -2.04 -0.81 -1.69
N VAL A 116 -1.98 0.47 -2.02
CA VAL A 116 -0.71 1.11 -2.42
C VAL A 116 0.15 1.41 -1.18
N PRO A 117 1.46 1.11 -1.22
CA PRO A 117 2.36 1.51 -0.15
C PRO A 117 2.55 3.02 -0.13
N ARG A 118 2.84 3.59 1.04
CA ARG A 118 3.32 4.97 1.16
C ARG A 118 4.79 5.04 0.75
N MET A 119 5.31 6.26 0.55
CA MET A 119 6.72 6.45 0.22
C MET A 119 7.63 5.88 1.30
N GLU A 120 7.27 6.07 2.58
CA GLU A 120 8.07 5.61 3.71
C GLU A 120 8.09 4.08 3.80
N GLU A 121 7.00 3.43 3.39
CA GLU A 121 6.89 1.96 3.35
C GLU A 121 7.73 1.35 2.22
N LEU A 122 8.11 2.15 1.21
CA LEU A 122 9.02 1.76 0.14
C LEU A 122 10.47 2.14 0.43
N GLU A 123 10.76 2.70 1.61
CA GLU A 123 12.09 3.17 2.00
C GLU A 123 12.66 4.20 1.01
N LEU A 124 11.79 4.92 0.31
CA LEU A 124 12.20 5.99 -0.57
C LEU A 124 12.62 7.20 0.25
N ARG A 125 13.66 7.90 -0.22
CA ARG A 125 14.09 9.18 0.35
C ARG A 125 13.01 10.24 0.14
N GLU A 126 13.06 11.33 0.89
CA GLU A 126 12.06 12.42 0.83
C GLU A 126 11.94 13.06 -0.57
N ASP A 127 13.03 13.06 -1.35
CA ASP A 127 13.09 13.51 -2.74
C ASP A 127 12.65 12.45 -3.77
N GLY A 128 12.34 11.22 -3.32
CA GLY A 128 11.89 10.10 -4.14
C GLY A 128 10.47 10.22 -4.70
N GLY A 129 9.84 11.39 -4.59
CA GLY A 129 8.46 11.62 -5.04
C GLY A 129 8.25 11.34 -6.54
N GLN A 130 9.21 11.72 -7.39
CA GLN A 130 9.14 11.46 -8.83
C GLN A 130 9.25 9.97 -9.14
N GLU A 131 10.15 9.24 -8.46
CA GLU A 131 10.28 7.79 -8.61
C GLU A 131 9.02 7.07 -8.12
N TYR A 132 8.43 7.52 -7.01
CA TYR A 132 7.19 6.99 -6.48
C TYR A 132 6.03 7.17 -7.47
N GLN A 133 5.84 8.38 -8.01
CA GLN A 133 4.80 8.65 -9.01
C GLN A 133 5.00 7.85 -10.30
N GLY A 134 6.25 7.80 -10.80
CA GLY A 134 6.59 6.98 -11.97
C GLY A 134 6.31 5.49 -11.74
N SER A 135 6.60 4.99 -10.54
CA SER A 135 6.29 3.61 -10.15
C SER A 135 4.79 3.36 -10.06
N LEU A 136 3.99 4.30 -9.55
CA LEU A 136 2.53 4.15 -9.52
C LEU A 136 1.93 3.99 -10.91
N ILE A 137 2.35 4.83 -11.86
CA ILE A 137 1.88 4.75 -13.25
C ILE A 137 2.23 3.39 -13.85
N ARG A 138 3.48 2.94 -13.69
CA ARG A 138 3.94 1.65 -14.21
C ARG A 138 3.21 0.47 -13.58
N VAL A 139 2.98 0.48 -12.26
CA VAL A 139 2.20 -0.54 -11.56
C VAL A 139 0.76 -0.58 -12.07
N TRP A 140 0.15 0.58 -12.31
CA TRP A 140 -1.20 0.66 -12.87
C TRP A 140 -1.28 0.12 -14.29
N THR A 141 -0.35 0.52 -15.17
CA THR A 141 -0.27 0.03 -16.56
C THR A 141 -0.08 -1.48 -16.59
N TYR A 142 0.86 -2.00 -15.80
CA TYR A 142 1.12 -3.42 -15.74
C TYR A 142 -0.09 -4.21 -15.22
N ALA A 143 -0.77 -3.70 -14.19
CA ALA A 143 -2.01 -4.29 -13.70
C ALA A 143 -3.14 -4.28 -14.75
N ALA A 144 -3.15 -3.29 -15.66
CA ALA A 144 -4.07 -3.24 -16.79
C ALA A 144 -3.81 -4.37 -17.79
N GLU A 145 -2.55 -4.51 -18.20
CA GLU A 145 -2.09 -5.49 -19.19
C GLU A 145 -2.28 -6.92 -18.68
N THR A 146 -2.12 -7.12 -17.37
CA THR A 146 -2.24 -8.43 -16.71
C THR A 146 -3.63 -8.73 -16.14
N GLY A 147 -4.57 -7.78 -16.22
CA GLY A 147 -5.96 -7.95 -15.78
C GLY A 147 -6.18 -8.03 -14.26
N ILE A 148 -5.35 -7.34 -13.46
CA ILE A 148 -5.47 -7.30 -11.99
C ILE A 148 -6.23 -6.06 -11.55
N ALA A 149 -7.57 -6.11 -11.65
CA ALA A 149 -8.44 -4.97 -11.36
C ALA A 149 -8.22 -4.41 -9.93
N GLU A 150 -7.98 -5.27 -8.94
CA GLU A 150 -7.81 -4.82 -7.55
C GLU A 150 -6.58 -3.91 -7.36
N VAL A 151 -5.50 -4.19 -8.09
CA VAL A 151 -4.29 -3.36 -8.07
C VAL A 151 -4.54 -2.04 -8.80
N GLN A 152 -5.23 -2.08 -9.95
CA GLN A 152 -5.61 -0.86 -10.66
C GLN A 152 -6.46 0.07 -9.79
N ASP A 153 -7.49 -0.49 -9.15
CA ASP A 153 -8.39 0.26 -8.27
C ASP A 153 -7.66 0.85 -7.07
N ALA A 154 -6.74 0.08 -6.47
CA ALA A 154 -5.91 0.57 -5.38
C ALA A 154 -5.06 1.77 -5.80
N VAL A 155 -4.41 1.69 -6.97
CA VAL A 155 -3.60 2.78 -7.52
C VAL A 155 -4.45 3.99 -7.90
N MET A 156 -5.61 3.79 -8.53
CA MET A 156 -6.54 4.86 -8.87
C MET A 156 -7.03 5.60 -7.62
N ARG A 157 -7.45 4.87 -6.58
CA ARG A 157 -7.82 5.48 -5.30
C ARG A 157 -6.68 6.33 -4.74
N ARG A 158 -5.43 5.87 -4.84
CA ARG A 158 -4.26 6.63 -4.38
C ARG A 158 -4.06 7.93 -5.16
N PHE A 159 -4.20 7.90 -6.49
CA PHE A 159 -4.08 9.11 -7.32
C PHE A 159 -5.12 10.17 -6.94
N TRP A 160 -6.36 9.76 -6.70
CA TRP A 160 -7.44 10.68 -6.34
C TRP A 160 -7.20 11.33 -4.97
N TRP A 161 -6.66 10.58 -4.02
CA TRP A 161 -6.25 11.12 -2.72
C TRP A 161 -5.07 12.10 -2.80
N LEU A 162 -4.11 11.84 -3.70
CA LEU A 162 -2.98 12.74 -3.93
C LEU A 162 -3.39 14.00 -4.68
N GLY A 163 -4.30 13.90 -5.66
CA GLY A 163 -4.84 15.05 -6.40
C GLY A 163 -5.83 15.90 -5.59
N GLY A 164 -6.64 15.28 -4.74
CA GLY A 164 -7.68 15.96 -3.95
C GLY A 164 -7.15 16.87 -2.85
N ARG A 165 -5.93 16.64 -2.32
CA ARG A 165 -5.29 17.54 -1.35
C ARG A 165 -4.75 18.84 -1.97
N GLY A 166 -4.72 18.96 -3.30
CA GLY A 166 -4.34 20.18 -4.02
C GLY A 166 -5.49 21.13 -4.32
N MET A 167 -6.75 20.71 -4.15
CA MET A 167 -7.96 21.47 -4.52
C MET A 167 -8.83 21.86 -3.32
N GLY A 168 -8.20 22.14 -2.17
CA GLY A 168 -8.88 22.55 -0.93
C GLY A 168 -8.31 23.80 -0.27
N ARG A 169 -7.67 24.68 -1.04
CA ARG A 169 -7.33 26.06 -0.63
C ARG A 169 -7.36 26.99 -1.84
N ARG A 170 -8.54 27.49 -2.16
CA ARG A 170 -8.74 28.84 -2.70
C ARG A 170 -9.98 29.42 -2.05
#